data_AF-A8HWG7-F1
#
_entry.id   AF-A8HWG7-F1
#
_cell.length_a   1.000
_cell.length_b   1.000
_cell.length_c   1.000
_cell.angle_alpha   90.00
_cell.angle_beta   90.00
_cell.angle_gamma   90.00
#
_symmetry.space_group_name_H-M   'P 1'
#
loop_
_entity.id
_entity.type
_entity.pdbx_description
1 polymer ?
#
loop_
_entity_poly.entity_id
_entity_poly.type
_entity_poly.pdbx_seq_one_letter_code
_entity_poly.pdbx_strand_id
1 'polypeptide(L)'
;VPYNQGGDLVSVPMEQEAFGCCLNKKDWGPKQARVETYKGLIFANWSADAPCLDDYLGDVKFYMDIMLDRCEGGTEAVPGIQKWVIPCN
;
A
#
# COMPACT_ATOMS: atom_id res chain seq x y z
N VAL A 1 -5.51 -19.28 3.77
CA VAL A 1 -6.82 -18.80 3.29
C VAL A 1 -6.54 -17.96 2.07
N PRO A 2 -6.95 -18.36 0.85
CA PRO A 2 -6.35 -17.77 -0.34
C PRO A 2 -7.01 -16.43 -0.62
N TYR A 3 -6.34 -15.37 -0.19
CA TYR A 3 -6.39 -14.09 -0.86
C TYR A 3 -5.31 -14.09 -1.94
N ASN A 4 -5.55 -13.44 -3.07
CA ASN A 4 -4.50 -13.20 -4.05
C ASN A 4 -3.56 -12.07 -3.58
N GLN A 5 -2.55 -11.73 -4.37
CA GLN A 5 -1.61 -10.64 -4.06
C GLN A 5 -2.29 -9.25 -3.99
N GLY A 6 -3.46 -9.08 -4.63
CA GLY A 6 -4.26 -7.86 -4.56
C GLY A 6 -5.18 -7.79 -3.34
N GLY A 7 -5.23 -8.84 -2.52
CA GLY A 7 -6.17 -8.93 -1.40
C GLY A 7 -7.60 -9.27 -1.80
N ASP A 8 -7.85 -9.84 -2.98
CA ASP A 8 -9.17 -10.38 -3.32
C ASP A 8 -9.38 -11.74 -2.68
N LEU A 9 -10.57 -11.98 -2.12
CA LEU A 9 -10.94 -13.28 -1.56
C LEU A 9 -11.14 -14.31 -2.70
N VAL A 10 -10.24 -15.28 -2.81
CA VAL A 10 -10.29 -16.28 -3.90
C VAL A 10 -11.18 -17.47 -3.51
N SER A 11 -11.00 -18.01 -2.31
CA SER A 11 -11.83 -19.11 -1.82
C SER A 11 -11.98 -19.12 -0.31
N VAL A 12 -13.04 -19.79 0.13
CA VAL A 12 -13.34 -20.03 1.54
C VAL A 12 -13.50 -21.54 1.74
N PRO A 13 -12.93 -22.13 2.80
CA PRO A 13 -13.16 -23.54 3.12
C PRO A 13 -14.67 -23.85 3.26
N MET A 14 -15.12 -25.00 2.75
CA MET A 14 -16.52 -25.44 2.82
C MET A 14 -17.53 -24.42 2.26
N GLU A 15 -17.15 -23.65 1.23
CA GLU A 15 -17.96 -22.55 0.67
C GLU A 15 -19.42 -22.95 0.37
N GLN A 16 -19.63 -24.07 -0.34
CA GLN A 16 -20.98 -24.53 -0.70
C GLN A 16 -21.78 -25.05 0.51
N GLU A 17 -21.13 -25.68 1.48
CA GLU A 17 -21.80 -26.32 2.62
C GLU A 17 -22.16 -25.29 3.72
N ALA A 18 -21.27 -24.33 3.95
CA ALA A 18 -21.43 -23.31 5.00
C ALA A 18 -22.10 -22.02 4.49
N PHE A 19 -21.83 -21.63 3.24
CA PHE A 19 -22.29 -20.35 2.66
C PHE A 19 -23.16 -20.54 1.42
N GLY A 20 -23.37 -21.77 0.94
CA GLY A 20 -24.15 -22.02 -0.27
C GLY A 20 -23.67 -21.18 -1.45
N CYS A 21 -24.59 -20.39 -2.03
CA CYS A 21 -24.31 -19.43 -3.10
C CYS A 21 -24.41 -17.96 -2.63
N CYS A 22 -24.49 -17.69 -1.32
CA CYS A 22 -24.80 -16.35 -0.80
C CYS A 22 -23.58 -15.47 -0.53
N LEU A 23 -22.36 -16.02 -0.57
CA LEU A 23 -21.14 -15.26 -0.34
C LEU A 23 -20.67 -14.55 -1.62
N ASN A 24 -20.83 -13.22 -1.68
CA ASN A 24 -20.18 -12.40 -2.70
C ASN A 24 -18.74 -12.09 -2.30
N LYS A 25 -17.78 -12.90 -2.75
CA LYS A 25 -16.35 -12.75 -2.41
C LYS A 25 -15.77 -11.37 -2.69
N LYS A 26 -16.32 -10.62 -3.65
CA LYS A 26 -15.86 -9.26 -4.01
C LYS A 26 -16.00 -8.27 -2.85
N ASP A 27 -16.97 -8.48 -1.98
CA ASP A 27 -17.27 -7.56 -0.88
C ASP A 27 -16.44 -7.89 0.39
N TRP A 28 -15.71 -9.01 0.39
CA TRP A 28 -15.01 -9.56 1.55
C TRP A 28 -13.48 -9.56 1.41
N GLY A 29 -12.92 -8.74 0.52
CA GLY A 29 -11.49 -8.42 0.56
C GLY A 29 -11.14 -7.57 1.80
N PRO A 30 -9.93 -7.67 2.37
CA PRO A 30 -9.42 -6.67 3.29
C PRO A 30 -9.58 -5.26 2.74
N LYS A 31 -9.74 -4.30 3.66
CA LYS A 31 -9.76 -2.88 3.30
C LYS A 31 -8.52 -2.54 2.49
N GLN A 32 -8.72 -1.90 1.34
CA GLN A 32 -7.66 -1.49 0.43
C GLN A 32 -7.25 -0.04 0.70
N ALA A 33 -5.96 0.23 0.60
CA ALA A 33 -5.41 1.59 0.60
C ALA A 33 -5.10 2.00 -0.84
N ARG A 34 -5.23 3.29 -1.16
CA ARG A 34 -4.70 3.85 -2.41
C ARG A 34 -3.18 3.91 -2.29
N VAL A 35 -2.46 3.22 -3.17
CA VAL A 35 -1.00 3.15 -3.19
C VAL A 35 -0.48 3.99 -4.34
N GLU A 36 0.47 4.87 -4.05
CA GLU A 36 1.12 5.74 -5.01
C GLU A 36 2.64 5.75 -4.72
N THR A 37 3.46 5.96 -5.76
CA THR A 37 4.92 5.94 -5.62
C THR A 37 5.52 7.28 -6.01
N TYR A 38 6.56 7.70 -5.30
CA TYR A 38 7.34 8.88 -5.62
C TYR A 38 8.83 8.55 -5.54
N LYS A 39 9.52 8.57 -6.69
CA LYS A 39 10.98 8.36 -6.79
C LYS A 39 11.49 7.13 -6.01
N GLY A 40 10.75 6.02 -6.08
CA GLY A 40 11.08 4.74 -5.41
C GLY A 40 10.48 4.57 -4.01
N LEU A 41 10.00 5.64 -3.37
CA LEU A 41 9.26 5.56 -2.12
C LEU A 41 7.80 5.16 -2.39
N ILE A 42 7.27 4.26 -1.55
CA ILE A 42 5.89 3.77 -1.65
C ILE A 42 5.06 4.41 -0.53
N PHE A 43 4.00 5.12 -0.91
CA PHE A 43 3.05 5.76 0.00
C PHE A 43 1.68 5.10 -0.12
N ALA A 44 0.90 5.15 0.96
CA ALA A 44 -0.46 4.64 0.99
C ALA A 44 -1.40 5.58 1.75
N ASN A 45 -2.63 5.75 1.26
CA ASN A 45 -3.67 6.52 1.92
C ASN A 45 -5.00 5.76 1.92
N TRP A 46 -5.72 5.81 3.04
CA TRP A 46 -7.02 5.15 3.21
C TRP A 46 -8.21 6.02 2.78
N SER A 47 -8.01 7.33 2.64
CA SER A 47 -9.07 8.26 2.23
C SER A 47 -9.16 8.32 0.71
N ALA A 48 -10.35 8.04 0.17
CA ALA A 48 -10.62 8.15 -1.26
C ALA A 48 -10.61 9.61 -1.74
N ASP A 49 -11.07 10.53 -0.89
CA ASP A 49 -11.24 11.95 -1.22
C ASP A 49 -9.95 12.77 -0.98
N ALA A 50 -8.88 12.14 -0.49
CA ALA A 50 -7.59 12.81 -0.36
C ALA A 50 -7.02 13.20 -1.74
N PRO A 51 -6.21 14.27 -1.81
CA PRO A 51 -5.48 14.62 -3.03
C PRO A 51 -4.54 13.48 -3.48
N CYS A 52 -4.12 13.51 -4.75
CA CYS A 52 -3.07 12.59 -5.21
C CYS A 52 -1.74 12.86 -4.50
N LEU A 53 -0.83 11.89 -4.53
CA LEU A 53 0.46 12.01 -3.85
C LEU A 53 1.26 13.21 -4.35
N ASP A 54 1.19 13.52 -5.65
CA ASP A 54 1.92 14.61 -6.27
C ASP A 54 1.50 15.99 -5.71
N ASP A 55 0.18 16.18 -5.54
CA ASP A 55 -0.41 17.37 -4.93
C ASP A 55 -0.15 17.43 -3.43
N TYR A 56 -0.21 16.28 -2.75
CA TYR A 56 0.06 16.19 -1.31
C TYR A 56 1.49 16.57 -0.96
N LEU A 57 2.47 16.12 -1.76
CA LEU A 57 3.88 16.46 -1.54
C LEU A 57 4.18 17.92 -1.92
N GLY A 58 3.50 18.46 -2.94
CA GLY A 58 3.61 19.88 -3.32
C GLY A 58 5.06 20.34 -3.44
N ASP A 59 5.41 21.45 -2.79
CA ASP A 59 6.75 22.03 -2.85
C ASP A 59 7.83 21.20 -2.12
N VAL A 60 7.44 20.24 -1.27
CA VAL A 60 8.40 19.34 -0.58
C VAL A 60 9.11 18.43 -1.59
N LYS A 61 8.50 18.17 -2.74
CA LYS A 61 9.08 17.37 -3.83
C LYS A 61 10.47 17.85 -4.23
N PHE A 62 10.67 19.17 -4.35
CA PHE A 62 11.97 19.75 -4.67
C PHE A 62 13.06 19.32 -3.69
N TYR A 63 12.75 19.27 -2.39
CA TYR A 63 13.70 18.83 -1.37
C TYR A 63 13.93 17.33 -1.38
N MET A 64 12.90 16.55 -1.69
CA MET A 64 13.01 15.09 -1.83
C MET A 64 13.87 14.70 -3.04
N ASP A 65 13.76 15.43 -4.15
CA ASP A 65 14.52 15.17 -5.37
C ASP A 65 16.03 15.33 -5.16
N ILE A 66 16.45 16.28 -4.30
CA ILE A 66 17.86 16.46 -3.93
C ILE A 66 18.49 15.19 -3.34
N MET A 67 17.69 14.33 -2.71
CA MET A 67 18.14 13.06 -2.15
C MET A 67 17.85 11.88 -3.07
N LEU A 68 16.64 11.80 -3.63
CA LEU A 68 16.12 10.59 -4.27
C LEU A 68 16.42 10.51 -5.76
N ASP A 69 16.71 11.64 -6.42
CA ASP A 69 16.86 11.76 -7.87
C ASP A 69 18.25 12.29 -8.28
N ARG A 70 19.29 11.97 -7.49
CA ARG A 70 20.66 12.49 -7.69
C ARG A 70 21.39 11.91 -8.91
N CYS A 71 21.02 10.70 -9.31
CA CYS A 71 21.63 9.94 -10.39
C CYS A 71 20.50 9.34 -11.24
N GLU A 72 20.73 9.13 -12.54
CA GLU A 72 19.73 8.55 -13.45
C GLU A 72 19.23 7.16 -13.01
N GLY A 73 20.06 6.41 -12.27
CA GLY A 73 19.69 5.10 -11.72
C GLY A 73 18.71 5.14 -10.54
N GLY A 74 18.36 6.33 -10.04
CA GLY A 74 17.48 6.49 -8.88
C GLY A 74 18.11 6.03 -7.56
N THR A 75 17.25 5.63 -6.62
CA THR A 75 17.65 5.22 -5.26
C THR A 75 17.05 3.86 -4.92
N GLU A 76 17.85 2.97 -4.32
CA GLU A 76 17.39 1.73 -3.72
C GLU A 76 17.78 1.66 -2.23
N ALA A 77 16.96 0.97 -1.44
CA ALA A 77 17.27 0.71 -0.04
C ALA A 77 18.16 -0.53 0.07
N VAL A 78 19.26 -0.42 0.81
CA VAL A 78 20.06 -1.58 1.19
C VAL A 78 19.20 -2.52 2.04
N PRO A 79 19.20 -3.84 1.77
CA PRO A 79 18.34 -4.78 2.49
C PRO A 79 18.54 -4.74 4.01
N GLY A 80 17.43 -4.67 4.74
CA GLY A 80 17.40 -4.67 6.20
C GLY A 80 16.70 -3.45 6.77
N ILE A 81 15.72 -3.67 7.63
CA ILE A 81 15.01 -2.60 8.35
C ILE A 81 15.21 -2.82 9.84
N GLN A 82 15.83 -1.87 10.51
CA GLN A 82 15.95 -1.88 11.96
C GLN A 82 14.61 -1.46 12.58
N LYS A 83 14.10 -2.25 13.53
CA LYS A 83 12.82 -1.99 14.22
C LYS A 83 13.04 -1.95 15.73
N TRP A 84 12.58 -0.90 16.39
CA TRP A 84 12.59 -0.76 17.85
C TRP A 84 11.41 0.11 18.30
N VAL A 85 11.09 0.08 19.60
CA VAL A 85 9.98 0.84 20.18
C VAL A 85 10.54 2.03 20.95
N ILE A 86 10.04 3.23 20.67
CA ILE A 86 10.28 4.43 21.47
C ILE A 86 8.93 4.88 22.05
N PRO A 87 8.73 4.91 23.38
CA PRO A 87 7.48 5.33 24.00
C PRO A 87 7.37 6.86 24.07
N CYS A 88 7.24 7.52 22.92
CA CYS A 88 7.00 8.96 22.79
C CYS A 88 5.92 9.24 21.73
N ASN A 89 5.40 10.47 21.68
CA ASN A 89 4.53 10.94 20.58
C ASN A 89 5.37 11.51 19.44
#